data_AF-A0A484IG43-F1
#
_entry.id   AF-A0A484IG43-F1
#
_cell.length_a   1.000
_cell.length_b   1.000
_cell.length_c   1.000
_cell.angle_alpha   90.00
_cell.angle_beta   90.00
_cell.angle_gamma   90.00
#
_symmetry.space_group_name_H-M   'P 1'
#
loop_
_entity.id
_entity.type
_entity.pdbx_description
1 polymer ?
#
loop_
_entity_poly.entity_id
_entity_poly.type
_entity_poly.pdbx_seq_one_letter_code
_entity_poly.pdbx_strand_id
1 'polypeptide(L)'
;MNHNKDYCIIDRLHMKPINETVAWKLLKPVCRELDDLIEREEIQFLSGHHNENNNTYVLNLKSKHLHFASRGLRDSIGDVAYDEGALRIGLRSAGVPLNVFVQLG
;
A
#
# COMPACT_ATOMS: atom_id res chain seq x y z
N MET A 1 -27.98 17.71 1.39
CA MET A 1 -27.74 16.26 1.22
C MET A 1 -26.25 16.01 1.30
N ASN A 2 -25.80 15.36 2.37
CA ASN A 2 -24.39 15.23 2.77
C ASN A 2 -23.84 13.85 2.37
N HIS A 3 -24.07 13.41 1.12
CA HIS A 3 -23.80 12.03 0.68
C HIS A 3 -22.31 11.64 0.71
N ASN A 4 -21.38 12.60 0.87
CA ASN A 4 -19.95 12.31 0.81
C ASN A 4 -19.33 11.89 2.15
N LYS A 5 -20.01 12.13 3.28
CA LYS A 5 -19.48 11.78 4.61
C LYS A 5 -19.80 10.35 5.02
N ASP A 6 -20.93 9.81 4.55
CA ASP A 6 -21.39 8.48 4.96
C ASP A 6 -20.56 7.36 4.32
N TYR A 7 -20.14 7.49 3.05
CA TYR A 7 -19.22 6.53 2.42
C TYR A 7 -17.86 6.46 3.15
N CYS A 8 -17.31 7.60 3.53
CA CYS A 8 -16.03 7.70 4.22
C CYS A 8 -16.07 7.10 5.65
N ILE A 9 -17.26 6.98 6.25
CA ILE A 9 -17.48 6.32 7.54
C ILE A 9 -17.66 4.81 7.36
N ILE A 10 -18.43 4.38 6.34
CA ILE A 10 -18.67 2.95 6.06
C ILE A 10 -17.39 2.24 5.64
N ASP A 11 -16.52 2.90 4.87
CA ASP A 11 -15.21 2.35 4.50
C ASP A 11 -14.30 2.14 5.72
N ARG A 12 -14.37 3.00 6.76
CA ARG A 12 -13.58 2.83 7.98
C ARG A 12 -14.03 1.66 8.84
N LEU A 13 -15.32 1.31 8.82
CA LEU A 13 -15.88 0.21 9.62
C LEU A 13 -15.40 -1.18 9.17
N HIS A 14 -14.90 -1.30 7.94
CA HIS A 14 -14.45 -2.57 7.35
C HIS A 14 -12.94 -2.63 7.15
N MET A 15 -12.21 -1.71 7.78
CA MET A 15 -10.75 -1.67 7.76
C MET A 15 -10.22 -2.55 8.89
N LYS A 16 -9.81 -3.77 8.55
CA LYS A 16 -9.13 -4.65 9.51
C LYS A 16 -7.63 -4.39 9.48
N PRO A 17 -6.99 -4.20 10.65
CA PRO A 17 -5.54 -4.04 10.69
C PRO A 17 -4.87 -5.32 10.18
N ILE A 18 -3.78 -5.16 9.42
CA ILE A 18 -2.90 -6.26 9.03
C ILE A 18 -1.54 -6.08 9.71
N ASN A 19 -0.83 -7.18 9.88
CA ASN A 19 0.54 -7.14 10.38
C ASN A 19 1.56 -6.98 9.24
N GLU A 20 2.79 -6.71 9.65
CA GLU A 20 3.95 -6.56 8.78
C GLU A 20 4.17 -7.76 7.84
N THR A 21 4.03 -8.99 8.35
CA THR A 21 4.19 -10.22 7.56
C THR A 21 3.24 -10.27 6.37
N VAL A 22 1.99 -9.80 6.52
CA VAL A 22 1.05 -9.72 5.40
C VAL A 22 1.44 -8.59 4.44
N ALA A 23 1.85 -7.43 4.96
CA ALA A 23 2.29 -6.30 4.14
C ALA A 23 3.46 -6.68 3.21
N TRP A 24 4.47 -7.38 3.74
CA TRP A 24 5.61 -7.84 2.94
C TRP A 24 5.23 -8.85 1.87
N LYS A 25 4.31 -9.79 2.18
CA LYS A 25 3.78 -10.71 1.17
C LYS A 25 3.06 -9.99 0.03
N LEU A 26 2.33 -8.91 0.33
CA LEU A 26 1.64 -8.09 -0.68
C LEU A 26 2.61 -7.28 -1.54
N LEU A 27 3.71 -6.78 -0.98
CA LEU A 27 4.69 -5.99 -1.73
C LEU A 27 5.66 -6.85 -2.54
N LYS A 28 5.96 -8.08 -2.10
CA LYS A 28 6.97 -8.94 -2.71
C LYS A 28 6.85 -9.14 -4.22
N PRO A 29 5.64 -9.32 -4.81
CA PRO A 29 5.50 -9.49 -6.26
C PRO A 29 5.90 -8.25 -7.06
N VAL A 30 5.77 -7.06 -6.47
CA VAL A 30 5.95 -5.76 -7.14
C VAL A 30 7.19 -4.98 -6.69
N CYS A 31 7.86 -5.41 -5.61
CA CYS A 31 9.09 -4.82 -5.10
C CYS A 31 10.15 -5.92 -4.97
N ARG A 32 11.04 -6.05 -5.97
CA ARG A 32 12.02 -7.15 -6.05
C ARG A 32 13.07 -7.05 -4.94
N GLU A 33 13.53 -5.84 -4.67
CA GLU A 33 14.56 -5.50 -3.67
C GLU A 33 14.01 -5.47 -2.23
N LEU A 34 12.74 -5.85 -2.02
CA LEU A 34 12.10 -5.73 -0.71
C LEU A 34 12.90 -6.39 0.43
N ASP A 35 13.46 -7.58 0.21
CA ASP A 35 14.23 -8.26 1.26
C ASP A 35 15.52 -7.47 1.57
N ASP A 36 16.23 -7.01 0.54
CA ASP A 36 17.45 -6.21 0.70
C ASP A 36 17.16 -4.89 1.45
N LEU A 37 16.02 -4.25 1.15
CA LEU A 37 15.58 -3.03 1.84
C LEU A 37 15.24 -3.28 3.30
N ILE A 38 14.61 -4.42 3.62
CA ILE A 38 14.28 -4.81 5.00
C ILE A 38 15.58 -5.10 5.76
N GLU A 39 16.49 -5.89 5.18
CA GLU A 39 17.78 -6.24 5.80
C GLU A 39 18.65 -5.02 6.08
N ARG A 40 18.57 -3.98 5.24
CA ARG A 40 19.31 -2.72 5.40
C ARG A 40 18.59 -1.69 6.26
N GLU A 41 17.40 -2.01 6.78
CA GLU A 41 16.54 -1.08 7.53
C GLU A 41 16.17 0.19 6.72
N GLU A 42 16.13 0.08 5.39
CA GLU A 42 15.81 1.18 4.46
C GLU A 42 14.30 1.30 4.18
N ILE A 43 13.53 0.32 4.64
CA ILE A 43 12.06 0.31 4.64
C ILE A 43 11.55 -0.13 6.01
N GLN A 44 10.53 0.57 6.51
CA GLN A 44 9.88 0.23 7.77
C GLN A 44 8.36 0.17 7.57
N PHE A 45 7.74 -0.90 8.07
CA PHE A 45 6.29 -0.98 8.18
C PHE A 45 5.79 -0.11 9.34
N LEU A 46 4.85 0.80 9.05
CA LEU A 46 4.24 1.65 10.08
C LEU A 46 2.84 1.13 10.46
N SER A 47 2.01 0.87 9.45
CA SER A 47 0.68 0.29 9.64
C SER A 47 0.14 -0.26 8.32
N GLY A 48 -0.88 -1.09 8.41
CA GLY A 48 -1.58 -1.60 7.24
C GLY A 48 -3.01 -1.97 7.58
N HIS A 49 -3.89 -1.87 6.59
CA HIS A 49 -5.30 -2.19 6.72
C HIS A 49 -5.81 -2.90 5.47
N HIS A 50 -6.78 -3.79 5.66
CA HIS A 50 -7.54 -4.43 4.60
C HIS A 50 -8.98 -3.93 4.65
N ASN A 51 -9.44 -3.33 3.56
CA ASN A 51 -10.85 -3.02 3.37
C ASN A 51 -11.54 -4.26 2.81
N GLU A 52 -12.34 -4.92 3.64
CA GLU A 52 -13.03 -6.16 3.24
C GLU A 52 -14.14 -5.93 2.21
N ASN A 53 -14.67 -4.70 2.07
CA ASN A 53 -15.77 -4.42 1.14
C ASN A 53 -15.33 -4.45 -0.32
N ASN A 54 -14.14 -3.92 -0.60
CA ASN A 54 -13.61 -3.80 -1.96
C ASN A 54 -12.30 -4.58 -2.15
N ASN A 55 -11.92 -5.37 -1.14
CA ASN A 55 -10.71 -6.19 -1.11
C ASN A 55 -9.42 -5.39 -1.40
N THR A 56 -9.38 -4.12 -1.00
CA THR A 56 -8.22 -3.24 -1.18
C THR A 56 -7.39 -3.19 0.09
N TYR A 57 -6.07 -3.19 -0.08
CA TYR A 57 -5.13 -3.02 1.03
C TYR A 57 -4.55 -1.61 1.02
N VAL A 58 -4.34 -1.06 2.20
CA VAL A 58 -3.65 0.22 2.42
C VAL A 58 -2.44 -0.05 3.30
N LEU A 59 -1.25 0.29 2.83
CA LEU A 59 0.00 0.16 3.56
C LEU A 59 0.60 1.53 3.79
N ASN A 60 1.05 1.78 5.02
CA ASN A 60 1.84 2.96 5.37
C ASN A 60 3.25 2.50 5.71
N LEU A 61 4.22 3.03 4.97
CA LEU A 61 5.62 2.68 5.06
C LEU A 61 6.45 3.94 5.29
N LYS A 62 7.58 3.79 5.94
CA LYS A 62 8.64 4.80 5.94
C LYS A 62 9.79 4.28 5.10
N SER A 63 10.24 5.07 4.14
CA SER A 63 11.39 4.71 3.30
C SER A 63 11.96 5.92 2.58
N LYS A 64 13.25 5.87 2.24
CA LYS A 64 13.92 6.86 1.40
C LYS A 64 13.77 6.58 -0.10
N HIS A 65 13.58 5.31 -0.46
CA HIS A 65 13.45 4.88 -1.84
C HIS A 65 12.70 3.55 -1.92
N LEU A 66 11.84 3.41 -2.92
CA LEU A 66 11.18 2.14 -3.24
C LEU A 66 11.20 1.96 -4.76
N HIS A 67 11.72 0.84 -5.22
CA HIS A 67 11.64 0.48 -6.63
C HIS A 67 10.52 -0.53 -6.88
N PHE A 68 9.42 -0.04 -7.43
CA PHE A 68 8.33 -0.89 -7.91
C PHE A 68 8.58 -1.34 -9.35
N ALA A 69 8.57 -2.65 -9.58
CA ALA A 69 8.64 -3.24 -10.91
C ALA A 69 7.29 -3.91 -11.23
N SER A 70 6.59 -3.42 -12.25
CA SER A 70 5.41 -4.10 -12.80
C SER A 70 5.87 -5.32 -13.61
N ARG A 71 5.36 -6.51 -13.26
CA ARG A 71 5.60 -7.75 -14.02
C ARG A 71 4.28 -8.37 -14.45
N GLY A 72 3.93 -8.19 -15.73
CA GLY A 72 2.84 -8.88 -16.40
C GLY A 72 1.48 -8.16 -16.38
N LEU A 73 0.53 -8.64 -17.18
CA LEU A 73 -0.79 -8.01 -17.41
C LEU A 73 -1.65 -7.85 -16.14
N ARG A 74 -1.36 -8.61 -15.07
CA ARG A 74 -2.14 -8.61 -13.82
C ARG A 74 -1.63 -7.57 -12.81
N ASP A 75 -0.37 -7.15 -12.91
CA ASP A 75 0.29 -6.29 -11.95
C ASP A 75 0.73 -5.00 -12.62
N SER A 76 0.22 -3.87 -12.15
CA SER A 76 0.44 -2.57 -12.76
C SER A 76 0.54 -1.51 -11.69
N ILE A 77 1.38 -0.49 -11.95
CA ILE A 77 1.31 0.78 -11.25
C ILE A 77 0.20 1.56 -11.93
N GLY A 78 -0.86 1.86 -11.20
CA GLY A 78 -2.02 2.60 -11.70
C GLY A 78 -1.77 4.09 -11.67
N ASP A 79 -1.42 4.62 -10.50
CA ASP A 79 -1.24 6.05 -10.29
C ASP A 79 -0.23 6.36 -9.18
N VAL A 80 0.42 7.51 -9.30
CA VAL A 80 1.35 8.05 -8.30
C VAL A 80 0.91 9.47 -7.98
N ALA A 81 0.66 9.76 -6.72
CA ALA A 81 0.23 11.07 -6.24
C ALA A 81 1.05 11.48 -5.02
N TYR A 82 1.37 12.76 -4.92
CA TYR A 82 1.94 13.35 -3.71
C TYR A 82 0.81 13.98 -2.92
N ASP A 83 0.63 13.56 -1.66
CA ASP A 83 -0.43 14.07 -0.78
C ASP A 83 0.07 14.17 0.65
N GLU A 84 -0.20 15.30 1.31
CA GLU A 84 0.12 15.56 2.73
C GLU A 84 1.54 15.13 3.20
N GLY A 85 2.56 15.28 2.34
CA GLY A 85 3.95 14.94 2.67
C GLY A 85 4.30 13.45 2.52
N ALA A 86 3.38 12.64 2.00
CA ALA A 86 3.62 11.24 1.63
C ALA A 86 3.42 11.02 0.12
N LEU A 87 4.13 10.03 -0.41
CA LEU A 87 3.92 9.53 -1.76
C LEU A 87 2.88 8.41 -1.71
N ARG A 88 1.72 8.58 -2.35
CA ARG A 88 0.74 7.52 -2.59
C ARG A 88 1.05 6.84 -3.93
N ILE A 89 1.11 5.52 -3.91
CA ILE A 89 1.28 4.68 -5.08
C ILE A 89 0.11 3.69 -5.12
N GLY A 90 -0.80 3.89 -6.07
CA GLY A 90 -1.87 2.94 -6.38
C GLY A 90 -1.36 1.88 -7.35
N LEU A 91 -1.45 0.61 -6.97
CA LEU A 91 -0.95 -0.50 -7.79
C LEU A 91 -1.76 -1.78 -7.60
N ARG A 92 -1.51 -2.77 -8.47
CA ARG A 92 -1.98 -4.15 -8.28
C ARG A 92 -0.80 -5.09 -8.10
N SER A 93 -0.90 -5.96 -7.10
CA SER A 93 0.09 -6.99 -6.79
C SER A 93 -0.57 -8.35 -6.71
N ALA A 94 -0.15 -9.29 -7.55
CA ALA A 94 -0.87 -10.53 -7.86
C ALA A 94 -2.37 -10.30 -8.15
N GLY A 95 -2.72 -9.19 -8.81
CA GLY A 95 -4.12 -8.79 -9.08
C GLY A 95 -4.88 -8.15 -7.92
N VAL A 96 -4.30 -8.10 -6.72
CA VAL A 96 -4.88 -7.46 -5.52
C VAL A 96 -4.63 -5.94 -5.56
N PRO A 97 -5.67 -5.09 -5.42
CA PRO A 97 -5.49 -3.65 -5.38
C PRO A 97 -4.83 -3.20 -4.08
N LEU A 98 -3.79 -2.39 -4.20
CA LEU A 98 -2.93 -1.93 -3.12
C LEU A 98 -2.71 -0.42 -3.23
N ASN A 99 -2.90 0.31 -2.13
CA ASN A 99 -2.43 1.68 -1.98
C ASN A 99 -1.27 1.69 -1.00
N VAL A 100 -0.10 2.13 -1.46
CA VAL A 100 1.10 2.27 -0.62
C VAL A 100 1.35 3.75 -0.38
N PHE A 101 1.36 4.16 0.87
CA PHE A 101 1.72 5.49 1.30
C PHE A 101 3.13 5.45 1.88
N VAL A 102 4.03 6.24 1.32
CA VAL A 102 5.44 6.27 1.68
C VAL A 102 5.76 7.62 2.32
N GLN A 103 6.07 7.60 3.60
CA GLN A 103 6.65 8.74 4.29
C GLN A 103 8.14 8.77 4.01
N LEU A 104 8.62 9.88 3.44
CA LEU A 104 10.04 10.10 3.21
C LEU A 104 10.70 10.32 4.59
N GLY A 105 11.68 9.46 4.89
CA GLY A 105 12.37 9.40 6.19
C GLY A 105 13.76 9.99 6.21
#